data_AF-A0A2E4GP58-F1
#
_entry.id   AF-A0A2E4GP58-F1
#
_cell.length_a   1.000
_cell.length_b   1.000
_cell.length_c   1.000
_cell.angle_alpha   90.00
_cell.angle_beta   90.00
_cell.angle_gamma   90.00
#
_symmetry.space_group_name_H-M   'P 1'
#
loop_
_entity.id
_entity.type
_entity.pdbx_description
1 polymer ?
#
loop_
_entity_poly.entity_id
_entity_poly.type
_entity_poly.pdbx_seq_one_letter_code
_entity_poly.pdbx_strand_id
1 'polypeptide(L)'
;FRLGITSFQDAQRADVYVNALTNFDLLSDSERLQFISMVQGLLRVWEEAFFQFAEDRLDNRVWEPMVAQYSDWMSSKGFQRVWEIRKHTYNPDFRTFVDELTLGDYKFS
;
A
#
# COMPACT_ATOMS: atom_id res chain seq x y z
N PHE A 1 -14.52 8.97 -0.63
CA PHE A 1 -13.13 9.18 -1.11
C PHE A 1 -12.27 10.16 -0.29
N ARG A 2 -12.79 10.91 0.70
CA ARG A 2 -11.98 11.86 1.50
C ARG A 2 -11.69 11.44 2.95
N LEU A 3 -11.97 10.18 3.31
CA LEU A 3 -11.91 9.69 4.70
C LEU A 3 -10.77 8.69 4.98
N GLY A 4 -10.04 8.22 3.96
CA GLY A 4 -8.97 7.22 4.15
C GLY A 4 -7.65 7.80 4.67
N ILE A 5 -7.31 9.03 4.25
CA ILE A 5 -6.03 9.68 4.60
C ILE A 5 -6.08 10.32 6.00
N THR A 6 -7.27 10.52 6.59
CA THR A 6 -7.42 11.22 7.88
C THR A 6 -7.15 10.35 9.11
N SER A 7 -6.90 9.04 8.97
CA SER A 7 -6.84 8.13 10.14
C SER A 7 -5.47 8.01 10.82
N PHE A 8 -4.44 8.70 10.30
CA PHE A 8 -3.07 8.72 10.84
C PHE A 8 -2.90 9.53 12.15
N GLN A 9 -3.99 10.09 12.71
CA GLN A 9 -3.94 11.03 13.84
C GLN A 9 -3.84 10.37 15.23
N ASP A 10 -3.70 9.05 15.31
CA ASP A 10 -3.54 8.36 16.59
C ASP A 10 -2.09 7.92 16.77
N ALA A 11 -1.38 8.40 17.80
CA ALA A 11 0.04 8.10 18.01
C ALA A 11 0.31 6.58 18.08
N GLN A 12 -0.63 5.83 18.65
CA GLN A 12 -0.57 4.36 18.69
C GLN A 12 -0.64 3.73 17.29
N ARG A 13 -1.35 4.35 16.33
CA ARG A 13 -1.38 3.90 14.92
C ARG A 13 -0.06 4.17 14.22
N ALA A 14 0.60 5.27 14.54
CA ALA A 14 1.91 5.59 13.98
C ALA A 14 2.99 4.59 14.44
N ASP A 15 2.99 4.19 15.72
CA ASP A 15 3.96 3.22 16.24
C ASP A 15 3.80 1.83 15.60
N VAL A 16 2.55 1.34 15.51
CA VAL A 16 2.24 0.08 14.82
C VAL A 16 2.65 0.17 13.36
N TYR A 17 2.37 1.30 12.69
CA TYR A 17 2.76 1.51 11.29
C TYR A 17 4.27 1.39 11.11
N VAL A 18 5.05 2.20 11.84
CA VAL A 18 6.51 2.26 11.70
C VAL A 18 7.15 0.90 12.03
N ASN A 19 6.71 0.25 13.10
CA ASN A 19 7.25 -1.06 13.47
C ASN A 19 6.91 -2.13 12.42
N ALA A 20 5.70 -2.10 11.86
CA ALA A 20 5.26 -3.05 10.84
C ALA A 20 6.06 -2.98 9.54
N LEU A 21 6.57 -1.79 9.16
CA LEU A 21 7.36 -1.63 7.93
C LEU A 21 8.58 -2.55 7.89
N THR A 22 9.18 -2.84 9.04
CA THR A 22 10.41 -3.62 9.16
C THR A 22 10.20 -4.96 9.87
N ASN A 23 9.32 -4.98 10.89
CA ASN A 23 9.18 -6.08 11.85
C ASN A 23 7.76 -6.67 11.87
N PHE A 24 7.07 -6.72 10.73
CA PHE A 24 5.70 -7.23 10.64
C PHE A 24 5.48 -8.57 11.36
N ASP A 25 6.41 -9.52 11.20
CA ASP A 25 6.28 -10.86 11.80
C ASP A 25 6.53 -10.87 13.33
N LEU A 26 6.96 -9.76 13.94
CA LEU A 26 7.10 -9.62 15.40
C LEU A 26 5.90 -8.95 16.07
N LEU A 27 4.96 -8.42 15.28
CA LEU A 27 3.74 -7.79 15.79
C LEU A 27 2.80 -8.82 16.42
N SER A 28 2.02 -8.39 17.42
CA SER A 28 0.87 -9.15 17.91
C SER A 28 -0.21 -9.31 16.84
N ASP A 29 -1.11 -10.29 17.01
CA ASP A 29 -2.16 -10.54 16.02
C ASP A 29 -3.10 -9.34 15.83
N SER A 30 -3.37 -8.57 16.90
CA SER A 30 -4.16 -7.32 16.81
C SER A 30 -3.44 -6.25 15.99
N GLU A 31 -2.13 -6.06 16.20
CA GLU A 31 -1.33 -5.09 15.46
C GLU A 31 -1.17 -5.50 14.00
N ARG A 32 -0.98 -6.79 13.72
CA ARG A 32 -0.96 -7.32 12.34
C ARG A 32 -2.28 -7.07 11.64
N LEU A 33 -3.41 -7.40 12.28
CA LEU A 33 -4.74 -7.19 11.68
C LEU A 33 -4.98 -5.71 11.38
N GLN A 34 -4.59 -4.82 12.31
CA GLN A 34 -4.66 -3.39 12.13
C GLN A 34 -3.83 -2.92 10.94
N PHE A 35 -2.56 -3.35 10.84
CA PHE A 35 -1.68 -2.99 9.74
C PHE A 35 -2.18 -3.52 8.39
N ILE A 36 -2.59 -4.79 8.33
CA ILE A 36 -3.18 -5.40 7.13
C ILE A 36 -4.40 -4.60 6.66
N SER A 37 -5.30 -4.23 7.57
CA SER A 37 -6.54 -3.52 7.22
C SER A 37 -6.27 -2.15 6.61
N MET A 38 -5.27 -1.46 7.16
CA MET A 38 -4.83 -0.15 6.67
C MET A 38 -4.16 -0.24 5.31
N VAL A 39 -3.17 -1.12 5.14
CA VAL A 39 -2.46 -1.31 3.86
C VAL A 39 -3.43 -1.78 2.78
N GLN A 40 -4.37 -2.67 3.12
CA GLN A 40 -5.42 -3.11 2.20
C GLN A 40 -6.27 -1.93 1.69
N GLY A 41 -6.60 -0.97 2.56
CA GLY A 41 -7.31 0.25 2.16
C GLY A 41 -6.53 1.09 1.14
N LEU A 42 -5.22 1.26 1.35
CA LEU A 42 -4.34 1.95 0.41
C LEU A 42 -4.26 1.21 -0.94
N LEU A 43 -4.03 -0.09 -0.91
CA LEU A 43 -3.94 -0.91 -2.14
C LEU A 43 -5.26 -0.91 -2.95
N ARG A 44 -6.43 -0.80 -2.30
CA ARG A 44 -7.72 -0.67 -3.02
C ARG A 44 -7.86 0.66 -3.73
N VAL A 45 -7.37 1.74 -3.14
CA VAL A 45 -7.33 3.06 -3.80
C VAL A 45 -6.41 3.01 -5.02
N TRP A 46 -5.28 2.31 -4.91
CA TRP A 46 -4.37 2.14 -6.04
C TRP A 46 -4.92 1.28 -7.16
N GLU A 47 -5.59 0.17 -6.83
CA GLU A 47 -6.28 -0.68 -7.82
C GLU A 47 -7.35 0.11 -8.59
N GLU A 48 -8.12 0.95 -7.91
CA GLU A 48 -9.11 1.81 -8.57
C GLU A 48 -8.44 2.83 -9.50
N ALA A 49 -7.36 3.48 -9.04
CA ALA A 49 -6.58 4.41 -9.86
C ALA A 49 -5.96 3.74 -11.09
N PHE A 50 -5.50 2.48 -10.96
CA PHE A 50 -5.00 1.68 -12.07
C PHE A 50 -6.06 1.50 -13.17
N PHE A 51 -7.30 1.17 -12.80
CA PHE A 51 -8.39 1.07 -13.79
C PHE A 51 -8.76 2.41 -14.40
N GLN A 52 -8.80 3.48 -13.60
CA GLN A 52 -9.04 4.82 -14.13
C GLN A 52 -7.95 5.23 -15.12
N PHE A 53 -6.69 4.87 -14.86
CA PHE A 53 -5.59 5.10 -15.77
C PHE A 53 -5.70 4.25 -17.04
N ALA A 54 -5.94 2.95 -16.91
CA ALA A 54 -6.09 2.02 -18.04
C ALA A 54 -7.26 2.36 -18.97
N GLU A 55 -8.27 3.08 -18.46
CA GLU A 55 -9.43 3.54 -19.21
C GLU A 55 -9.33 5.02 -19.64
N ASP A 56 -8.12 5.61 -19.65
CA ASP A 56 -7.83 7.00 -20.05
C ASP A 56 -8.61 8.08 -19.26
N ARG A 57 -9.05 7.74 -18.03
CA ARG A 57 -9.78 8.65 -17.13
C ARG A 57 -8.89 9.30 -16.06
N LEU A 58 -7.66 8.83 -15.89
CA LEU A 58 -6.68 9.41 -14.97
C LEU A 58 -5.48 9.97 -15.73
N ASP A 59 -5.19 11.24 -15.52
CA ASP A 59 -4.08 11.92 -16.18
C ASP A 59 -2.71 11.42 -15.67
N ASN A 60 -1.73 11.32 -16.55
CA ASN A 60 -0.36 10.92 -16.22
C ASN A 60 0.25 11.74 -15.08
N ARG A 61 -0.07 13.04 -14.98
CA ARG A 61 0.41 13.93 -13.91
C ARG A 61 -0.07 13.52 -12.52
N VAL A 62 -1.11 12.69 -12.43
CA VAL A 62 -1.61 12.10 -11.18
C VAL A 62 -1.14 10.66 -11.04
N TRP A 63 -1.17 9.90 -12.13
CA TRP A 63 -0.77 8.49 -12.14
C TRP A 63 0.71 8.30 -11.79
N GLU A 64 1.62 9.01 -12.45
CA GLU A 64 3.07 8.81 -12.27
C GLU A 64 3.53 9.06 -10.82
N PRO A 65 3.15 10.17 -10.15
CA PRO A 65 3.50 10.36 -8.74
C PRO A 65 2.87 9.32 -7.81
N MET A 66 1.66 8.85 -8.14
CA MET A 66 0.99 7.82 -7.37
C MET A 66 1.75 6.50 -7.47
N VAL A 67 2.14 6.07 -8.68
CA VAL A 67 2.97 4.88 -8.86
C VAL A 67 4.29 4.99 -8.11
N ALA A 68 4.96 6.14 -8.16
CA ALA A 68 6.20 6.36 -7.40
C ALA A 68 5.99 6.18 -5.89
N GLN A 69 4.94 6.82 -5.33
CA GLN A 69 4.61 6.72 -3.90
C GLN A 69 4.33 5.27 -3.47
N TYR A 70 3.51 4.53 -4.22
CA TYR A 70 3.20 3.15 -3.86
C TYR A 70 4.39 2.21 -4.09
N SER A 71 5.23 2.46 -5.12
CA SER A 71 6.45 1.70 -5.35
C SER A 71 7.46 1.86 -4.22
N ASP A 72 7.57 3.07 -3.67
CA ASP A 72 8.34 3.31 -2.44
C ASP A 72 7.74 2.50 -1.29
N TRP A 73 6.44 2.61 -0.99
CA TRP A 73 5.84 1.84 0.11
C TRP A 73 6.02 0.32 -0.05
N MET A 74 5.89 -0.21 -1.27
CA MET A 74 6.11 -1.62 -1.61
C MET A 74 7.56 -2.08 -1.46
N SER A 75 8.53 -1.17 -1.32
CA SER A 75 9.91 -1.55 -0.96
C SER A 75 10.05 -1.92 0.53
N SER A 76 9.07 -1.60 1.38
CA SER A 76 9.06 -2.02 2.78
C SER A 76 8.62 -3.49 2.96
N LYS A 77 9.23 -4.19 3.91
CA LYS A 77 8.89 -5.59 4.22
C LYS A 77 7.43 -5.73 4.66
N GLY A 78 6.92 -4.74 5.42
CA GLY A 78 5.53 -4.72 5.87
C GLY A 78 4.53 -4.74 4.71
N PHE A 79 4.69 -3.85 3.73
CA PHE A 79 3.80 -3.80 2.57
C PHE A 79 3.89 -5.06 1.72
N GLN A 80 5.11 -5.56 1.46
CA GLN A 80 5.30 -6.82 0.74
C GLN A 80 4.59 -7.98 1.44
N ARG A 81 4.66 -8.03 2.77
CA ARG A 81 4.00 -9.10 3.54
C ARG A 81 2.48 -9.03 3.43
N VAL A 82 1.90 -7.83 3.50
CA VAL A 82 0.46 -7.65 3.28
C VAL A 82 0.08 -8.02 1.84
N TRP A 83 0.89 -7.63 0.85
CA TRP A 83 0.68 -8.00 -0.55
C TRP A 83 0.64 -9.52 -0.71
N GLU A 84 1.60 -10.27 -0.18
CA GLU A 84 1.60 -11.73 -0.27
C GLU A 84 0.35 -12.37 0.37
N ILE A 85 -0.14 -11.81 1.48
CA ILE A 85 -1.35 -12.31 2.15
C ILE A 85 -2.63 -12.01 1.34
N ARG A 86 -2.70 -10.84 0.69
CA ARG A 86 -3.96 -10.30 0.15
C ARG A 86 -4.04 -10.25 -1.38
N LYS A 87 -2.93 -10.41 -2.11
CA LYS A 87 -2.86 -10.22 -3.57
C LYS A 87 -3.92 -11.01 -4.32
N HIS A 88 -4.23 -12.24 -3.89
CA HIS A 88 -5.26 -13.09 -4.47
C HIS A 88 -6.68 -12.48 -4.49
N THR A 89 -6.95 -11.43 -3.71
CA THR A 89 -8.24 -10.73 -3.66
C THR A 89 -8.34 -9.55 -4.65
N TYR A 90 -7.26 -9.26 -5.38
CA TYR A 90 -7.18 -8.18 -6.36
C TYR A 90 -7.32 -8.72 -7.79
N ASN A 91 -7.68 -7.84 -8.70
CA ASN A 91 -7.80 -8.17 -10.12
C ASN A 91 -6.46 -8.71 -10.68
N PRO A 92 -6.48 -9.71 -11.59
CA PRO A 92 -5.28 -10.26 -12.22
C PRO A 92 -4.35 -9.23 -12.89
N ASP A 93 -4.91 -8.23 -13.58
CA ASP A 93 -4.12 -7.24 -14.32
C ASP A 93 -3.39 -6.30 -13.36
N PHE A 94 -4.10 -5.85 -12.31
CA PHE A 94 -3.49 -5.06 -11.25
C PHE A 94 -2.42 -5.85 -10.49
N ARG A 95 -2.65 -7.14 -10.21
CA ARG A 95 -1.62 -8.01 -9.62
C ARG A 95 -0.36 -8.08 -10.46
N THR A 96 -0.53 -8.31 -11.76
CA THR A 96 0.60 -8.39 -12.70
C THR A 96 1.37 -7.08 -12.71
N PHE A 97 0.65 -5.95 -12.79
CA PHE A 97 1.25 -4.63 -12.69
C PHE A 97 2.09 -4.46 -11.41
N VAL A 98 1.54 -4.81 -10.24
CA VAL A 98 2.25 -4.66 -8.96
C VAL A 98 3.44 -5.62 -8.85
N ASP A 99 3.31 -6.86 -9.29
CA ASP A 99 4.39 -7.87 -9.25
C ASP A 99 5.55 -7.51 -10.20
N GLU A 100 5.31 -6.73 -11.25
CA GLU A 100 6.31 -6.26 -12.22
C GLU A 100 6.92 -4.89 -11.87
N LEU A 101 6.51 -4.27 -10.75
CA LEU A 101 7.04 -2.97 -10.36
C LEU A 101 8.53 -3.01 -10.09
N THR A 102 9.22 -2.00 -10.62
CA THR A 102 10.53 -1.64 -10.09
C THR A 102 10.32 -0.96 -8.74
N LEU A 103 10.75 -1.63 -7.67
CA LEU A 103 10.64 -1.08 -6.31
C LEU A 103 11.52 0.17 -6.18
N GLY A 104 10.99 1.19 -5.51
CA GLY A 104 11.72 2.42 -5.20
C GLY A 104 12.64 2.26 -3.98
N ASP A 105 13.23 3.38 -3.55
CA ASP A 105 14.10 3.46 -2.37
C ASP A 105 13.33 4.11 -1.20
N TYR A 106 12.48 3.36 -0.49
CA TYR A 106 11.82 3.93 0.69
C TYR A 106 12.81 4.13 1.84
N LYS A 107 13.05 5.40 2.17
CA LYS A 107 13.86 5.82 3.32
C LYS A 107 12.98 6.57 4.29
N PHE A 108 12.73 5.98 5.45
CA PHE A 108 12.10 6.65 6.59
C PHE A 108 13.15 7.31 7.53
N SER A 109 14.43 7.27 7.16
CA SER A 109 15.58 7.79 7.93
C SER A 109 15.88 9.25 7.65
#